data_AF-A0A4R7LME1-F1
#
_entry.id   AF-A0A4R7LME1-F1
#
_cell.length_a   1.000
_cell.length_b   1.000
_cell.length_c   1.000
_cell.angle_alpha   90.00
_cell.angle_beta   90.00
_cell.angle_gamma   90.00
#
_symmetry.space_group_name_H-M   'P 1'
#
loop_
_entity.id
_entity.type
_entity.pdbx_description
1 polymer ?
#
loop_
_entity_poly.entity_id
_entity_poly.type
_entity_poly.pdbx_seq_one_letter_code
_entity_poly.pdbx_strand_id
1 'polypeptide(L)'
;MRATTCSLIAVMAFSVSGCEFLRDMFFDRGQPFETPAPQPERQTRPVLVALEADAVLVGMDDTTQCLGAAGAAGRANGWTGTLAECPYPYTYEVVLAAGTLPGRVVLQEVIGPTIIDETVVPFRPLAVVTVTDAIGQSYRFESSAGF
;
A
#
# COMPACT_ATOMS: atom_id res chain seq x y z
N MET A 1 -12.45 50.60 75.35
CA MET A 1 -11.79 49.57 76.19
C MET A 1 -12.28 48.19 75.73
N ARG A 2 -11.65 47.09 76.17
CA ARG A 2 -11.85 45.70 75.67
C ARG A 2 -13.15 45.04 76.17
N ALA A 3 -13.39 43.80 75.68
CA ALA A 3 -14.42 42.80 76.05
C ALA A 3 -15.79 42.97 75.35
N THR A 4 -16.64 41.96 75.03
CA THR A 4 -16.61 40.46 74.89
C THR A 4 -18.00 40.06 74.32
N THR A 5 -18.32 38.97 73.60
CA THR A 5 -17.62 37.84 72.93
C THR A 5 -18.62 37.18 71.95
N CYS A 6 -18.18 36.40 70.95
CA CYS A 6 -19.05 35.75 69.95
C CYS A 6 -20.01 34.67 70.50
N SER A 7 -21.20 34.59 69.92
CA SER A 7 -22.05 33.38 69.81
C SER A 7 -22.96 33.55 68.59
N LEU A 8 -22.76 32.76 67.54
CA LEU A 8 -23.32 31.42 67.30
C LEU A 8 -24.73 31.47 66.69
N ILE A 9 -24.80 31.23 65.38
CA ILE A 9 -25.72 30.32 64.67
C ILE A 9 -25.45 30.54 63.16
N ALA A 10 -24.92 29.52 62.49
CA ALA A 10 -24.88 29.45 61.03
C ALA A 10 -25.12 28.00 60.63
N VAL A 11 -26.33 27.73 60.11
CA VAL A 11 -26.74 26.42 59.60
C VAL A 11 -26.04 26.18 58.26
N MET A 12 -25.40 25.02 58.09
CA MET A 12 -25.10 24.49 56.77
C MET A 12 -25.38 23.00 56.70
N ALA A 13 -26.34 22.63 55.86
CA ALA A 13 -26.61 21.26 55.46
C ALA A 13 -25.88 20.98 54.15
N PHE A 14 -25.01 19.98 54.12
CA PHE A 14 -24.41 19.42 52.90
C PHE A 14 -24.30 17.90 53.04
N SER A 15 -25.20 17.18 52.37
CA SER A 15 -25.23 15.71 52.41
C SER A 15 -25.80 15.10 51.12
N VAL A 16 -25.33 15.58 49.95
CA VAL A 16 -25.54 14.91 48.65
C VAL A 16 -24.31 15.08 47.74
N SER A 17 -23.34 14.16 47.81
CA SER A 17 -22.24 13.98 46.82
C SER A 17 -21.39 12.76 47.20
N GLY A 18 -21.90 11.55 46.98
CA GLY A 18 -21.23 10.30 47.43
C GLY A 18 -21.29 9.10 46.49
N CYS A 19 -21.89 9.22 45.29
CA CYS A 19 -22.17 8.06 44.44
C CYS A 19 -21.69 8.13 42.97
N GLU A 20 -21.23 9.28 42.46
CA GLU A 20 -20.83 9.38 41.04
C GLU A 20 -19.35 9.08 40.78
N PHE A 21 -18.45 9.34 41.74
CA PHE A 21 -17.00 9.32 41.52
C PHE A 21 -16.39 7.92 41.27
N LEU A 22 -17.13 6.83 41.52
CA LEU A 22 -16.64 5.46 41.31
C LEU A 22 -16.88 4.91 39.89
N ARG A 23 -17.58 5.63 38.99
CA ARG A 23 -17.83 5.15 37.63
C ARG A 23 -16.75 5.51 36.62
N ASP A 24 -16.05 6.63 36.79
CA ASP A 24 -15.07 7.10 35.80
C ASP A 24 -13.67 6.44 35.90
N MET A 25 -13.29 5.85 37.04
CA MET A 25 -11.99 5.17 37.17
C MET A 25 -11.95 3.72 36.68
N PHE A 26 -13.09 3.05 36.50
CA PHE A 26 -13.14 1.63 36.12
C PHE A 26 -13.44 1.39 34.63
N PHE A 27 -13.90 2.41 33.91
CA PHE A 27 -14.16 2.34 32.47
C PHE A 27 -13.23 3.29 31.72
N ASP A 28 -11.92 3.15 31.95
CA ASP A 28 -10.93 3.57 30.97
C ASP A 28 -11.21 2.77 29.69
N ARG A 29 -11.97 3.38 28.79
CA ARG A 29 -12.22 2.87 27.44
C ARG A 29 -10.93 3.07 26.67
N GLY A 30 -9.98 2.16 26.91
CA GLY A 30 -8.79 2.01 26.10
C GLY A 30 -9.16 2.07 24.62
N GLN A 31 -8.27 2.66 23.83
CA GLN A 31 -8.46 2.94 22.40
C GLN A 31 -9.22 1.78 21.72
N PRO A 32 -10.26 2.07 20.91
CA PRO A 32 -11.01 1.04 20.21
C PRO A 32 -10.03 0.04 19.59
N PHE A 33 -10.25 -1.26 19.82
CA PHE A 33 -9.46 -2.29 19.19
C PHE A 33 -9.78 -2.29 17.69
N GLU A 34 -9.03 -1.48 16.94
CA GLU A 34 -8.99 -1.47 15.49
C GLU A 34 -8.53 -2.88 15.08
N THR A 35 -9.49 -3.73 14.74
CA THR A 35 -9.17 -5.10 14.35
C THR A 35 -8.33 -5.01 13.08
N PRO A 36 -7.11 -5.56 13.04
CA PRO A 36 -6.30 -5.55 11.82
C PRO A 36 -7.14 -6.12 10.68
N ALA A 37 -7.16 -5.41 9.55
CA ALA A 37 -7.93 -5.85 8.39
C ALA A 37 -7.58 -7.33 8.09
N PRO A 38 -8.59 -8.19 7.87
CA PRO A 38 -8.33 -9.59 7.58
C PRO A 38 -7.41 -9.66 6.36
N GLN A 39 -6.30 -10.39 6.48
CA GLN A 39 -5.46 -10.66 5.32
C GLN A 39 -6.33 -11.34 4.25
N PRO A 40 -6.18 -11.01 2.96
CA PRO A 40 -6.96 -11.69 1.94
C PRO A 40 -6.74 -13.21 2.02
N GLU A 41 -7.77 -14.00 1.71
CA GLU A 41 -7.66 -15.46 1.73
C GLU A 41 -6.95 -16.01 0.48
N ARG A 42 -6.68 -15.15 -0.51
CA ARG A 42 -6.10 -15.49 -1.81
C ARG A 42 -5.11 -14.40 -2.23
N GLN A 43 -3.97 -14.82 -2.79
CA GLN A 43 -3.03 -13.90 -3.44
C GLN A 43 -3.71 -13.19 -4.62
N THR A 44 -3.71 -11.87 -4.53
CA THR A 44 -4.25 -10.94 -5.51
C THR A 44 -3.43 -11.02 -6.81
N ARG A 45 -4.08 -10.89 -7.97
CA ARG A 45 -3.42 -10.93 -9.28
C ARG A 45 -3.13 -9.51 -9.80
N PRO A 46 -1.95 -9.21 -10.38
CA PRO A 46 -1.75 -7.95 -11.10
C PRO A 46 -2.64 -7.90 -12.35
N VAL A 47 -3.31 -6.77 -12.58
CA VAL A 47 -4.22 -6.55 -13.74
C VAL A 47 -3.82 -5.37 -14.60
N LEU A 48 -3.08 -4.41 -14.03
CA LEU A 48 -2.61 -3.21 -14.72
C LEU A 48 -1.19 -2.93 -14.27
N VAL A 49 -0.29 -2.61 -15.21
CA VAL A 49 1.03 -2.09 -14.87
C VAL A 49 1.29 -0.82 -15.65
N ALA A 50 1.81 0.20 -14.97
CA ALA A 50 2.34 1.40 -15.60
C ALA A 50 3.78 1.63 -15.11
N LEU A 51 4.64 2.08 -16.02
CA LEU A 51 5.92 2.67 -15.68
C LEU A 51 5.74 4.19 -15.63
N GLU A 52 6.26 4.82 -14.58
CA GLU A 52 6.28 6.27 -14.41
C GLU A 52 7.68 6.69 -13.94
N ALA A 53 8.50 7.15 -14.89
CA ALA A 53 9.93 7.44 -14.65
C ALA A 53 10.65 6.25 -13.99
N ASP A 54 11.14 6.42 -12.77
CA ASP A 54 11.82 5.43 -11.96
C ASP A 54 10.89 4.64 -11.01
N ALA A 55 9.60 4.56 -11.32
CA ALA A 55 8.62 3.75 -10.57
C ALA A 55 7.82 2.80 -11.47
N VAL A 56 7.53 1.61 -10.94
CA VAL A 56 6.52 0.66 -11.42
C VAL A 56 5.28 0.85 -10.55
N LEU A 57 4.13 1.12 -11.17
CA LEU A 57 2.82 1.15 -10.54
C LEU A 57 2.08 -0.13 -10.97
N VAL A 58 1.68 -0.97 -10.03
CA VAL A 58 0.95 -2.22 -10.30
C VAL A 58 -0.42 -2.14 -9.65
N GLY A 59 -1.48 -2.10 -10.47
CA GLY A 59 -2.85 -2.24 -10.02
C GLY A 59 -3.25 -3.72 -9.96
N MET A 60 -3.89 -4.13 -8.88
CA MET A 60 -4.22 -5.51 -8.56
C MET A 60 -5.73 -5.81 -8.68
N ASP A 61 -6.15 -7.09 -8.78
CA ASP A 61 -7.56 -7.47 -8.98
C ASP A 61 -8.50 -7.14 -7.80
N ASP A 62 -7.95 -6.90 -6.60
CA ASP A 62 -8.66 -6.38 -5.42
C ASP A 62 -8.69 -4.84 -5.32
N THR A 63 -8.24 -4.12 -6.36
CA THR A 63 -8.05 -2.65 -6.43
C THR A 63 -6.89 -2.07 -5.61
N THR A 64 -6.10 -2.89 -4.91
CA THR A 64 -4.86 -2.43 -4.27
C THR A 64 -3.86 -1.94 -5.32
N GLN A 65 -3.11 -0.89 -4.98
CA GLN A 65 -2.00 -0.40 -5.78
C GLN A 65 -0.67 -0.71 -5.09
N CYS A 66 0.22 -1.34 -5.83
CA CYS A 66 1.55 -1.77 -5.42
C CYS A 66 2.63 -0.92 -6.11
N LEU A 67 3.73 -0.62 -5.42
CA LEU A 67 4.78 0.30 -5.90
C LEU A 67 6.15 -0.37 -5.98
N GLY A 68 6.84 -0.26 -7.11
CA GLY A 68 8.19 -0.77 -7.32
C GLY A 68 9.17 0.32 -7.76
N ALA A 69 9.99 0.85 -6.84
CA ALA A 69 10.96 1.90 -7.17
C ALA A 69 12.26 1.35 -7.78
N ALA A 70 12.75 2.00 -8.84
CA ALA A 70 14.07 1.77 -9.41
C ALA A 70 15.15 2.28 -8.44
N GLY A 71 15.64 1.35 -7.61
CA GLY A 71 16.72 1.61 -6.67
C GLY A 71 17.98 2.15 -7.36
N ALA A 72 18.94 2.63 -6.56
CA ALA A 72 20.12 3.33 -7.04
C ALA A 72 20.99 2.57 -8.07
N ALA A 73 20.77 1.26 -8.26
CA ALA A 73 21.55 0.38 -9.13
C ALA A 73 20.98 0.13 -10.53
N GLY A 74 19.73 0.50 -10.84
CA GLY A 74 19.08 0.10 -12.11
C GLY A 74 18.33 1.23 -12.81
N ARG A 75 18.83 1.69 -13.97
CA ARG A 75 18.18 2.71 -14.83
C ARG A 75 18.44 2.56 -16.33
N ALA A 76 19.58 1.99 -16.76
CA ALA A 76 20.00 2.06 -18.16
C ALA A 76 19.22 1.14 -19.12
N ASN A 77 18.96 -0.11 -18.71
CA ASN A 77 18.31 -1.14 -19.54
C ASN A 77 17.18 -1.86 -18.79
N GLY A 78 16.83 -1.42 -17.57
CA GLY A 78 15.95 -2.16 -16.67
C GLY A 78 16.41 -2.12 -15.20
N TRP A 79 15.58 -2.70 -14.33
CA TRP A 79 15.84 -2.90 -12.90
C TRP A 79 14.93 -4.01 -12.34
N THR A 80 15.28 -4.54 -11.18
CA THR A 80 14.47 -5.53 -10.45
C THR A 80 14.23 -5.08 -9.01
N GLY A 81 13.21 -5.64 -8.36
CA GLY A 81 12.95 -5.37 -6.95
C GLY A 81 11.76 -6.15 -6.40
N THR A 82 11.30 -5.71 -5.23
CA THR A 82 10.08 -6.19 -4.58
C THR A 82 9.07 -5.04 -4.56
N LEU A 83 7.80 -5.33 -4.83
CA LEU A 83 6.74 -4.35 -4.70
C LEU A 83 6.46 -4.04 -3.22
N ALA A 84 6.36 -2.76 -2.91
CA ALA A 84 5.90 -2.23 -1.63
C ALA A 84 4.39 -1.95 -1.68
N GLU A 85 3.80 -1.71 -0.50
CA GLU A 85 2.37 -1.39 -0.31
C GLU A 85 1.39 -2.52 -0.70
N CYS A 86 1.92 -3.71 -1.03
CA CYS A 86 1.14 -4.92 -1.30
C CYS A 86 0.78 -5.71 -0.02
N PRO A 87 -0.34 -6.46 -0.02
CA PRO A 87 -0.67 -7.42 1.06
C PRO A 87 0.28 -8.64 1.11
N TYR A 88 0.97 -8.93 0.00
CA TYR A 88 1.89 -10.07 -0.16
C TYR A 88 3.20 -9.64 -0.82
N PRO A 89 4.30 -10.38 -0.64
CA PRO A 89 5.54 -10.11 -1.36
C PRO A 89 5.41 -10.52 -2.84
N TYR A 90 5.51 -9.54 -3.74
CA TYR A 90 5.67 -9.75 -5.18
C TYR A 90 7.05 -9.25 -5.59
N THR A 91 7.79 -10.03 -6.38
CA THR A 91 8.99 -9.54 -7.05
C THR A 91 8.63 -9.02 -8.43
N TYR A 92 9.44 -8.10 -8.95
CA TYR A 92 9.24 -7.56 -10.28
C TYR A 92 10.58 -7.36 -11.01
N GLU A 93 10.51 -7.45 -12.32
CA GLU A 93 11.60 -7.18 -13.26
C GLU A 93 11.09 -6.23 -14.35
N VAL A 94 11.82 -5.16 -14.59
CA VAL A 94 11.62 -4.21 -15.68
C VAL A 94 12.75 -4.37 -16.67
N VAL A 95 12.43 -4.56 -17.94
CA VAL A 95 13.38 -4.55 -19.06
C VAL A 95 13.01 -3.40 -20.00
N LEU A 96 13.97 -2.54 -20.30
CA LEU A 96 13.80 -1.41 -21.21
C LEU A 96 14.67 -1.59 -22.46
N ALA A 97 14.11 -1.28 -23.63
CA ALA A 97 14.88 -1.20 -24.86
C ALA A 97 15.89 -0.05 -24.78
N ALA A 98 17.11 -0.28 -25.29
CA ALA A 98 18.21 0.69 -25.18
C ALA A 98 17.84 2.08 -25.70
N GLY A 99 18.08 3.12 -24.89
CA GLY A 99 17.72 4.50 -25.20
C GLY A 99 16.27 4.89 -24.87
N THR A 100 15.44 3.97 -24.39
CA THR A 100 14.09 4.28 -23.88
C THR A 100 14.20 4.98 -22.52
N LEU A 101 13.96 6.29 -22.50
CA LEU A 101 13.72 7.00 -21.24
C LEU A 101 12.30 6.64 -20.76
N PRO A 102 12.12 6.15 -19.53
CA PRO A 102 10.79 5.86 -19.01
C PRO A 102 10.05 7.18 -18.80
N GLY A 103 9.04 7.42 -19.63
CA GLY A 103 7.99 8.42 -19.37
C GLY A 103 6.89 7.80 -18.52
N ARG A 104 5.64 8.20 -18.78
CA ARG A 104 4.46 7.46 -18.32
C ARG A 104 4.04 6.49 -19.42
N VAL A 105 4.23 5.19 -19.20
CA VAL A 105 3.92 4.11 -20.15
C VAL A 105 2.98 3.12 -19.49
N VAL A 106 1.76 2.99 -20.02
CA VAL A 106 0.82 1.93 -19.60
C VAL A 106 1.14 0.66 -20.40
N LEU A 107 1.25 -0.45 -19.69
CA LEU A 107 1.58 -1.76 -20.24
C LEU A 107 0.32 -2.63 -20.32
N GLN A 108 0.26 -3.50 -21.31
CA GLN A 108 -0.82 -4.45 -21.53
C GLN A 108 -0.36 -5.86 -21.16
N GLU A 109 -1.22 -6.65 -20.51
CA GLU A 109 -0.87 -8.02 -20.17
C GLU A 109 -0.80 -8.91 -21.43
N VAL A 110 0.28 -9.68 -21.56
CA VAL A 110 0.47 -10.64 -22.65
C VAL A 110 0.01 -12.01 -22.18
N ILE A 111 -1.17 -12.43 -22.64
CA ILE A 111 -1.80 -13.70 -22.29
C ILE A 111 -1.48 -14.74 -23.37
N GLY A 112 -0.57 -15.65 -23.08
CA GLY A 112 -0.24 -16.81 -23.92
C GLY A 112 1.21 -16.83 -24.42
N PRO A 113 1.62 -17.90 -25.12
CA PRO A 113 2.95 -17.99 -25.69
C PRO A 113 3.14 -17.01 -26.86
N THR A 114 4.25 -16.27 -26.87
CA THR A 114 4.67 -15.49 -28.02
C THR A 114 5.00 -16.41 -29.19
N ILE A 115 4.03 -16.60 -30.10
CA ILE A 115 4.27 -17.28 -31.38
C ILE A 115 5.07 -16.32 -32.27
N ILE A 116 6.38 -16.52 -32.35
CA ILE A 116 7.24 -15.81 -33.31
C ILE A 116 7.06 -16.49 -34.67
N ASP A 117 6.32 -15.84 -35.56
CA ASP A 117 6.32 -16.18 -36.99
C ASP A 117 7.58 -15.57 -37.63
N GLU A 118 8.53 -16.42 -38.04
CA GLU A 118 9.80 -15.98 -38.65
C GLU A 118 9.63 -15.27 -40.00
N THR A 119 8.41 -15.29 -40.59
CA THR A 119 8.09 -14.58 -41.84
C THR A 119 7.57 -13.15 -41.62
N VAL A 120 7.28 -12.78 -40.37
CA VAL A 120 6.79 -11.46 -39.97
C VAL A 120 7.85 -10.75 -39.13
N VAL A 121 8.04 -9.44 -39.30
CA VAL A 121 8.93 -8.67 -38.42
C VAL A 121 8.35 -8.72 -36.99
N PRO A 122 9.04 -9.34 -36.01
CA PRO A 122 8.48 -9.50 -34.68
C PRO A 122 8.47 -8.15 -33.97
N PHE A 123 7.31 -7.77 -33.45
CA PHE A 123 7.13 -6.57 -32.65
C PHE A 123 8.02 -6.64 -31.40
N ARG A 124 8.92 -5.67 -31.20
CA ARG A 124 9.74 -5.56 -29.99
C ARG A 124 9.24 -4.41 -29.11
N PRO A 125 8.63 -4.70 -27.95
CA PRO A 125 8.15 -3.65 -27.05
C PRO A 125 9.32 -2.78 -26.53
N LEU A 126 9.04 -1.49 -26.30
CA LEU A 126 9.97 -0.56 -25.66
C LEU A 126 10.23 -0.91 -24.18
N ALA A 127 9.22 -1.45 -23.51
CA ALA A 127 9.28 -1.84 -22.11
C ALA A 127 8.53 -3.15 -21.86
N VAL A 128 9.12 -4.01 -21.05
CA VAL A 128 8.51 -5.25 -20.54
C VAL A 128 8.60 -5.21 -19.02
N VAL A 129 7.52 -5.52 -18.33
CA VAL A 129 7.51 -5.75 -16.87
C VAL A 129 6.99 -7.14 -16.59
N THR A 130 7.79 -7.93 -15.88
CA THR A 130 7.38 -9.22 -15.33
C THR A 130 7.14 -9.04 -13.83
N VAL A 131 5.93 -9.35 -13.36
CA VAL A 131 5.60 -9.42 -11.94
C VAL A 131 5.48 -10.89 -11.56
N THR A 132 6.17 -11.33 -10.50
CA THR A 132 6.13 -12.71 -10.01
C THR A 132 5.63 -12.71 -8.57
N ASP A 133 4.64 -13.54 -8.29
CA ASP A 133 4.06 -13.68 -6.95
C ASP A 133 4.85 -14.63 -6.04
N ALA A 134 4.39 -14.78 -4.80
CA ALA A 134 5.05 -15.60 -3.80
C ALA A 134 4.93 -17.12 -4.05
N ILE A 135 4.05 -17.56 -4.97
CA ILE A 135 3.97 -18.96 -5.41
C ILE A 135 4.79 -19.23 -6.70
N GLY A 136 5.43 -18.21 -7.25
CA GLY A 136 6.28 -18.31 -8.45
C GLY A 136 5.52 -18.21 -9.77
N GLN A 137 4.25 -17.78 -9.75
CA GLN A 137 3.50 -17.47 -10.97
C GLN A 137 3.94 -16.10 -11.48
N SER A 138 4.40 -16.05 -12.74
CA SER A 138 4.78 -14.81 -13.42
C SER A 138 3.64 -14.28 -14.29
N TYR A 139 3.52 -12.96 -14.32
CA TYR A 139 2.58 -12.17 -15.12
C TYR A 139 3.38 -11.16 -15.93
N ARG A 140 3.23 -11.16 -17.26
CA ARG A 140 4.05 -10.38 -18.18
C ARG A 140 3.24 -9.27 -18.83
N PHE A 141 3.75 -8.05 -18.75
CA PHE A 141 3.13 -6.85 -19.28
C PHE A 141 4.08 -6.16 -20.26
N GLU A 142 3.59 -5.74 -21.41
CA GLU A 142 4.40 -5.15 -22.49
C GLU A 142 3.82 -3.81 -22.95
N SER A 143 4.70 -2.91 -23.41
CA SER A 143 4.28 -1.63 -23.99
C SER A 143 3.66 -1.84 -25.37
N SER A 144 2.52 -1.20 -25.63
CA SER A 144 1.89 -1.20 -26.96
C SER A 144 2.67 -0.42 -28.03
N ALA A 145 3.70 0.32 -27.63
CA ALA A 145 4.71 0.90 -28.51
C ALA A 145 5.94 -0.01 -28.61
N GLY A 146 6.53 -0.10 -29.80
CA GLY A 146 7.65 -0.99 -30.12
C GLY A 146 8.22 -0.76 -31.52
N PHE A 147 9.21 -1.58 -31.90
CA PHE A 147 9.98 -1.53 -33.16
C PHE A 147 10.12 -2.90 -33.86
#